data_AF-A0A4Q6JB62-F1
#
_entry.id   AF-A0A4Q6JB62-F1
#
_cell.length_a   1.000
_cell.length_b   1.000
_cell.length_c   1.000
_cell.angle_alpha   90.00
_cell.angle_beta   90.00
_cell.angle_gamma   90.00
#
_symmetry.space_group_name_H-M   'P 1'
#
loop_
_entity.id
_entity.type
_entity.pdbx_description
1 polymer ?
#
loop_
_entity_poly.entity_id
_entity_poly.type
_entity_poly.pdbx_seq_one_letter_code
_entity_poly.pdbx_strand_id
1 'polypeptide(L)'
;MKRLWSLCGVLFVVVFTPCLLANPITVSPHFKSLHSLDVEYTLDPITKQQAFTSDAVPWQKNHGNTLNLGMNLSPLWLKMSIQNTSLHDLPLILSIDNPLLDEVDVFHLQASHVLFSTKIGDALPLENRQIKNESLLVSLTIPKASHSIVYLRVKNNGGLRVPLSLWKPSEYLKHKSKFNLLYGLLVGFILSLAITNLVLYGFSRRSYFAYTGFLLMLLWLSLTYLYGFGYRYLQPSGTSFQQLTIPSLFFICCALFVPLQRHIFGAEKSRLSLIQNWLAWGVIFITFILWFLPVYVAISLCLLSLPILLAAFIAIAIKQFNHEYKQPSIAFIIAMLAFCSAIIHSAFAVFNPYNLYINEQSLIFIFFLICSLSLSYAVTKLFIMQRDAEVALQQTALAESKAQDNLMQERLKLQEQARQNLEANIEERTFELQVTLRELEEKNRELEQLNMEDALTKTKNRRYFDKKLLMDIRRSRREQTPLAIIMIDIDHFKAVNDTYGHLTGDQTIQAAADVIKQHLKRPLDEVARYGGEEFVVLLPNTPLTGALEIAEQIRKAAEKTDIIVAGTTIKFTLSAGVYSAIAEDINNPSLFTDYADKALYHAKQSGRNRVVSYPLPN
;
A
#
# COMPACT_ATOMS: atom_id res chain seq x y z
N MET A 1 28.14 37.58 43.89
CA MET A 1 29.50 38.10 44.16
C MET A 1 30.30 37.03 44.89
N LYS A 2 31.24 36.37 44.19
CA LYS A 2 32.46 35.70 44.71
C LYS A 2 33.12 34.96 43.52
N ARG A 3 33.69 35.78 42.66
CA ARG A 3 34.72 35.51 41.63
C ARG A 3 35.77 36.62 41.84
N LEU A 4 36.98 36.35 41.39
CA LEU A 4 38.19 37.20 41.38
C LEU A 4 39.02 37.21 42.67
N TRP A 5 40.34 37.22 42.45
CA TRP A 5 41.49 37.35 43.37
C TRP A 5 42.19 36.06 43.80
N SER A 6 43.07 35.55 42.93
CA SER A 6 44.48 35.28 43.28
C SER A 6 45.25 34.75 42.06
N LEU A 7 45.41 35.64 41.08
CA LEU A 7 46.64 35.72 40.31
C LEU A 7 47.68 36.39 41.23
N CYS A 8 48.66 35.64 41.73
CA CYS A 8 49.96 36.13 42.24
C CYS A 8 50.83 34.93 42.57
N GLY A 9 51.78 34.61 41.68
CA GLY A 9 52.73 33.51 41.87
C GLY A 9 53.57 33.19 40.65
N VAL A 10 53.95 34.21 39.86
CA VAL A 10 55.04 34.12 38.89
C VAL A 10 56.24 34.80 39.53
N LEU A 11 57.28 34.04 39.90
CA LEU A 11 58.71 34.30 39.60
C LEU A 11 59.64 33.34 40.37
N PHE A 12 60.71 32.93 39.68
CA PHE A 12 61.90 32.16 40.12
C PHE A 12 61.68 30.68 40.44
N VAL A 13 62.31 29.72 39.76
CA VAL A 13 63.76 29.60 39.50
C VAL A 13 64.03 28.99 38.11
N VAL A 14 64.77 29.74 37.27
CA VAL A 14 65.68 29.17 36.28
C VAL A 14 67.07 29.17 36.92
N VAL A 15 67.89 28.19 36.53
CA VAL A 15 69.34 28.04 36.70
C VAL A 15 69.76 26.89 37.64
N PHE A 16 70.48 25.94 37.01
CA PHE A 16 71.17 24.74 37.52
C PHE A 16 70.36 23.46 37.75
N THR A 17 70.02 22.77 36.65
CA THR A 17 70.01 21.30 36.66
C THR A 17 71.43 20.79 36.40
N PRO A 18 72.08 20.10 37.36
CA PRO A 18 73.33 19.43 37.09
C PRO A 18 73.09 18.32 36.05
N CYS A 19 74.05 18.16 35.14
CA CYS A 19 74.16 17.03 34.22
C CYS A 19 74.48 15.76 35.01
N LEU A 20 73.53 15.29 35.81
CA LEU A 20 73.56 13.96 36.41
C LEU A 20 73.11 12.99 35.33
N LEU A 21 73.74 11.83 35.19
CA LEU A 21 73.33 10.78 34.25
C LEU A 21 71.91 10.28 34.59
N ALA A 22 71.14 9.75 33.64
CA ALA A 22 69.94 8.99 33.99
C ALA A 22 70.34 7.79 34.89
N ASN A 23 69.60 7.56 35.97
CA ASN A 23 69.89 6.43 36.86
C ASN A 23 69.71 5.12 36.08
N PRO A 24 70.65 4.17 36.16
CA PRO A 24 70.53 2.91 35.45
C PRO A 24 69.31 2.12 35.94
N ILE A 25 68.55 1.53 35.00
CA ILE A 25 67.44 0.64 35.31
C ILE A 25 68.03 -0.62 35.92
N THR A 26 67.83 -0.84 37.22
CA THR A 26 68.36 -2.00 37.93
C THR A 26 67.44 -3.19 37.78
N VAL A 27 67.96 -4.29 37.26
CA VAL A 27 67.25 -5.55 37.05
C VAL A 27 67.89 -6.64 37.90
N SER A 28 67.07 -7.32 38.70
CA SER A 28 67.47 -8.41 39.59
C SER A 28 66.71 -9.70 39.24
N PRO A 29 67.04 -10.86 39.84
CA PRO A 29 66.31 -12.12 39.59
C PRO A 29 64.80 -12.03 39.89
N HIS A 30 64.41 -11.13 40.80
CA HIS A 30 63.03 -10.89 41.22
C HIS A 30 62.30 -9.85 40.35
N PHE A 31 62.98 -9.25 39.37
CA PHE A 31 62.36 -8.33 38.43
C PHE A 31 61.18 -8.98 37.69
N LYS A 32 60.05 -8.27 37.65
CA LYS A 32 58.82 -8.73 36.97
C LYS A 32 58.56 -7.89 35.72
N SER A 33 58.33 -6.60 35.91
CA SER A 33 58.15 -5.63 34.84
C SER A 33 58.42 -4.22 35.35
N LEU A 34 58.76 -3.32 34.43
CA LEU A 34 58.83 -1.88 34.64
C LEU A 34 58.12 -1.19 33.48
N HIS A 35 57.12 -0.39 33.82
CA HIS A 35 56.35 0.40 32.88
C HIS A 35 56.88 1.82 32.87
N SER A 36 56.89 2.46 31.69
CA SER A 36 57.38 3.83 31.48
C SER A 36 58.83 4.00 31.92
N LEU A 37 59.75 3.57 31.06
CA LEU A 37 61.18 3.65 31.33
C LEU A 37 61.69 5.11 31.34
N ASP A 38 62.59 5.39 32.30
CA ASP A 38 63.42 6.59 32.26
C ASP A 38 64.38 6.49 31.07
N VAL A 39 64.29 7.45 30.16
CA VAL A 39 65.08 7.46 28.93
C VAL A 39 65.71 8.83 28.68
N GLU A 40 66.91 8.79 28.13
CA GLU A 40 67.57 9.94 27.52
C GLU A 40 67.19 9.97 26.04
N TYR A 41 66.85 11.14 25.49
CA TYR A 41 66.47 11.27 24.09
C TYR A 41 67.08 12.50 23.41
N THR A 42 67.28 12.43 22.10
CA THR A 42 67.70 13.57 21.29
C THR A 42 67.04 13.52 19.91
N LEU A 43 66.74 14.69 19.38
CA LEU A 43 66.18 14.90 18.03
C LEU A 43 67.24 15.43 17.05
N ASP A 44 68.47 15.65 17.52
CA ASP A 44 69.55 16.12 16.68
C ASP A 44 69.89 15.06 15.63
N PRO A 45 70.20 15.47 14.39
CA PRO A 45 70.53 14.55 13.31
C PRO A 45 71.93 13.95 13.53
N ILE A 46 72.01 12.97 14.43
CA ILE A 46 73.25 12.27 14.78
C ILE A 46 73.37 10.93 14.04
N THR A 47 74.60 10.59 13.69
CA THR A 47 74.95 9.29 13.11
C THR A 47 75.09 8.21 14.19
N LYS A 48 75.01 6.93 13.80
CA LYS A 48 75.22 5.78 14.70
C LYS A 48 76.56 5.86 15.44
N GLN A 49 77.63 6.28 14.77
CA GLN A 49 78.94 6.44 15.41
C GLN A 49 78.91 7.56 16.46
N GLN A 50 78.37 8.73 16.11
CA GLN A 50 78.23 9.84 17.07
C GLN A 50 77.38 9.47 18.29
N ALA A 51 76.28 8.73 18.10
CA ALA A 51 75.43 8.27 19.20
C ALA A 51 76.15 7.34 20.18
N PHE A 52 77.13 6.55 19.69
CA PHE A 52 77.81 5.52 20.48
C PHE A 52 79.11 6.01 21.14
N THR A 53 79.79 7.00 20.55
CA THR A 53 81.16 7.38 20.95
C THR A 53 81.32 8.84 21.36
N SER A 54 80.34 9.72 21.10
CA SER A 54 80.49 11.14 21.39
C SER A 54 79.80 11.53 22.70
N ASP A 55 80.59 12.00 23.67
CA ASP A 55 80.08 12.63 24.90
C ASP A 55 79.47 14.02 24.63
N ALA A 56 79.64 14.57 23.42
CA ALA A 56 79.16 15.89 23.04
C ALA A 56 77.71 15.91 22.52
N VAL A 57 76.99 14.79 22.54
CA VAL A 57 75.57 14.74 22.14
C VAL A 57 74.69 15.28 23.27
N PRO A 58 73.87 16.32 23.04
CA PRO A 58 72.97 16.84 24.06
C PRO A 58 71.77 15.91 24.23
N TRP A 59 71.79 15.10 25.29
CA TRP A 59 70.70 14.22 25.66
C TRP A 59 69.71 14.93 26.59
N GLN A 60 68.43 14.93 26.23
CA GLN A 60 67.33 15.40 27.06
C GLN A 60 66.78 14.25 27.90
N LYS A 61 66.42 14.51 29.17
CA LYS A 61 65.85 13.48 30.03
C LYS A 61 64.34 13.45 29.97
N ASN A 62 63.79 12.24 29.92
CA ASN A 62 62.39 11.99 30.15
C ASN A 62 62.24 11.13 31.42
N HIS A 63 61.59 11.69 32.44
CA HIS A 63 61.42 11.06 33.75
C HIS A 63 60.08 10.31 33.81
N GLY A 64 60.11 9.01 33.54
CA GLY A 64 59.04 8.07 33.86
C GLY A 64 57.71 8.25 33.12
N ASN A 65 57.63 9.14 32.14
CA ASN A 65 56.44 9.37 31.33
C ASN A 65 56.62 8.78 29.92
N THR A 66 55.53 8.36 29.29
CA THR A 66 55.56 7.96 27.88
C THR A 66 56.01 9.15 27.02
N LEU A 67 57.07 8.98 26.23
CA LEU A 67 57.55 10.01 25.33
C LEU A 67 56.57 10.18 24.16
N ASN A 68 55.95 11.35 24.08
CA ASN A 68 55.07 11.75 22.98
C ASN A 68 55.51 13.11 22.45
N LEU A 69 56.13 13.13 21.28
CA LEU A 69 56.66 14.34 20.64
C LEU A 69 55.74 14.88 19.55
N GLY A 70 54.51 14.38 19.47
CA GLY A 70 53.52 14.79 18.48
C GLY A 70 53.93 14.42 17.06
N MET A 71 53.53 15.24 16.08
CA MET A 71 53.91 15.08 14.67
C MET A 71 55.31 15.64 14.41
N ASN A 72 56.33 14.92 14.84
CA ASN A 72 57.74 15.23 14.55
C ASN A 72 58.32 14.21 13.57
N LEU A 73 58.86 14.70 12.45
CA LEU A 73 59.42 13.88 11.38
C LEU A 73 60.92 13.60 11.55
N SER A 74 61.58 14.28 12.48
CA SER A 74 63.00 14.07 12.75
C SER A 74 63.23 12.71 13.41
N PRO A 75 64.27 11.94 13.00
CA PRO A 75 64.62 10.69 13.66
C PRO A 75 64.95 10.92 15.13
N LEU A 76 64.27 10.18 16.00
CA LEU A 76 64.45 10.24 17.43
C LEU A 76 65.46 9.19 17.87
N TRP A 77 66.49 9.61 18.58
CA TRP A 77 67.38 8.70 19.29
C TRP A 77 66.99 8.62 20.76
N LEU A 78 66.90 7.39 21.26
CA LEU A 78 66.65 7.07 22.66
C LEU A 78 67.82 6.27 23.19
N LYS A 79 68.18 6.52 24.45
CA LYS A 79 69.24 5.84 25.17
C LYS A 79 68.72 5.47 26.55
N MET A 80 68.92 4.21 26.93
CA MET A 80 68.63 3.72 28.26
C MET A 80 69.79 2.86 28.76
N SER A 81 70.05 2.94 30.06
CA SER A 81 71.01 2.07 30.73
C SER A 81 70.28 1.00 31.54
N ILE A 82 70.72 -0.25 31.41
CA ILE A 82 70.20 -1.39 32.15
C ILE A 82 71.35 -2.05 32.89
N GLN A 83 71.22 -2.15 34.21
CA GLN A 83 72.20 -2.80 35.08
C GLN A 83 71.64 -4.14 35.58
N ASN A 84 72.30 -5.24 35.24
CA ASN A 84 71.99 -6.56 35.79
C ASN A 84 72.77 -6.79 37.08
N THR A 85 72.08 -6.85 38.22
CA THR A 85 72.68 -7.11 39.53
C THR A 85 72.79 -8.61 39.86
N SER A 86 72.30 -9.48 38.99
CA SER A 86 72.35 -10.94 39.20
C SER A 86 73.63 -11.59 38.69
N LEU A 87 73.91 -12.78 39.21
CA LEU A 87 75.06 -13.61 38.82
C LEU A 87 74.81 -14.48 37.57
N HIS A 88 73.66 -14.31 36.91
CA HIS A 88 73.28 -15.03 35.70
C HIS A 88 72.85 -14.06 34.60
N ASP A 89 72.85 -14.54 33.35
CA ASP A 89 72.31 -13.76 32.24
C ASP A 89 70.79 -13.67 32.38
N LEU A 90 70.25 -12.46 32.28
CA LEU A 90 68.82 -12.22 32.44
C LEU A 90 68.15 -11.98 31.08
N PRO A 91 67.24 -12.88 30.63
CA PRO A 91 66.42 -12.65 29.46
C PRO A 91 65.30 -11.66 29.79
N LEU A 92 65.21 -10.60 29.01
CA LEU A 92 64.21 -9.54 29.12
C LEU A 92 63.54 -9.33 27.76
N ILE A 93 62.32 -8.79 27.79
CA ILE A 93 61.60 -8.31 26.61
C ILE A 93 61.45 -6.81 26.75
N LEU A 94 61.98 -6.07 25.78
CA LEU A 94 61.68 -4.67 25.59
C LEU A 94 60.42 -4.59 24.72
N SER A 95 59.34 -4.07 25.29
CA SER A 95 58.07 -3.81 24.60
C SER A 95 57.99 -2.35 24.22
N ILE A 96 57.79 -2.09 22.92
CA ILE A 96 57.43 -0.77 22.39
C ILE A 96 55.93 -0.83 22.08
N ASP A 97 55.13 -0.27 23.00
CA ASP A 97 53.66 -0.44 23.01
C ASP A 97 52.95 0.52 22.02
N ASN A 98 53.53 0.69 20.83
CA ASN A 98 52.96 1.40 19.68
C ASN A 98 53.24 0.59 18.41
N PRO A 99 52.27 -0.18 17.89
CA PRO A 99 52.48 -1.02 16.71
C PRO A 99 52.56 -0.24 15.39
N LEU A 100 52.25 1.07 15.40
CA LEU A 100 52.16 1.95 14.23
C LEU A 100 53.44 2.80 14.03
N LEU A 101 54.58 2.33 14.53
CA LEU A 101 55.87 2.98 14.30
C LEU A 101 56.49 2.43 13.02
N ASP A 102 56.80 3.32 12.08
CA ASP A 102 57.36 2.99 10.76
C ASP A 102 58.65 2.18 10.88
N GLU A 103 59.66 2.74 11.54
CA GLU A 103 60.98 2.12 11.67
C GLU A 103 61.56 2.35 13.06
N VAL A 104 61.99 1.26 13.69
CA VAL A 104 62.69 1.25 14.97
C VAL A 104 63.93 0.37 14.84
N ASP A 105 65.10 1.02 14.83
CA ASP A 105 66.39 0.34 14.94
C ASP A 105 66.76 0.21 16.41
N VAL A 106 67.01 -1.00 16.90
CA VAL A 106 67.42 -1.26 18.28
C VAL A 106 68.84 -1.79 18.29
N PHE A 107 69.70 -1.20 19.12
CA PHE A 107 71.09 -1.59 19.32
C PHE A 107 71.33 -1.86 20.80
N HIS A 108 71.80 -3.06 21.12
CA HIS A 108 72.18 -3.46 22.48
C HIS A 108 73.71 -3.53 22.56
N LEU A 109 74.30 -2.70 23.42
CA LEU A 109 75.74 -2.56 23.59
C LEU A 109 76.17 -2.93 25.02
N GLN A 110 77.38 -3.46 25.13
CA GLN A 110 78.10 -3.64 26.38
C GLN A 110 79.56 -3.18 26.16
N ALA A 111 80.06 -2.27 27.01
CA ALA A 111 81.43 -1.74 26.93
C ALA A 111 81.85 -1.33 25.49
N SER A 112 80.95 -0.65 24.77
CA SER A 112 81.11 -0.18 23.38
C SER A 112 81.11 -1.26 22.29
N HIS A 113 80.91 -2.54 22.63
CA HIS A 113 80.67 -3.62 21.67
C HIS A 113 79.16 -3.84 21.44
N VAL A 114 78.73 -3.94 20.18
CA VAL A 114 77.33 -4.22 19.83
C VAL A 114 77.08 -5.71 19.99
N LEU A 115 76.36 -6.09 21.05
CA LEU A 115 75.94 -7.47 21.30
C LEU A 115 74.87 -7.92 20.31
N PHE A 116 73.96 -7.02 19.97
CA PHE A 116 72.81 -7.32 19.13
C PHE A 116 72.26 -6.06 18.46
N SER A 117 71.76 -6.20 17.23
CA SER A 117 70.99 -5.15 16.57
C SER A 117 69.87 -5.71 15.72
N THR A 118 68.71 -5.06 15.73
CA THR A 118 67.57 -5.42 14.88
C THR A 118 66.82 -4.19 14.41
N LYS A 119 66.08 -4.36 13.31
CA LYS A 119 65.22 -3.32 12.74
C LYS A 119 63.81 -3.85 12.63
N ILE A 120 62.87 -3.19 13.30
CA ILE A 120 61.45 -3.57 13.34
C ILE A 120 60.55 -2.35 13.06
N GLY A 121 59.29 -2.56 12.74
CA GLY A 121 58.33 -1.48 12.47
C GLY A 121 57.11 -2.00 11.70
N ASP A 122 56.17 -1.13 11.37
CA ASP A 122 55.08 -1.42 10.43
C ASP A 122 55.46 -1.12 8.98
N ALA A 123 56.37 -0.17 8.71
CA ALA A 123 56.89 0.06 7.36
C ALA A 123 57.85 -1.03 6.86
N LEU A 124 58.00 -2.13 7.60
CA LEU A 124 58.91 -3.23 7.29
C LEU A 124 58.15 -4.57 7.28
N PRO A 125 58.62 -5.60 6.56
CA PRO A 125 58.02 -6.92 6.58
C PRO A 125 58.02 -7.55 7.98
N LEU A 126 56.96 -8.30 8.31
CA LEU A 126 56.82 -8.98 9.62
C LEU A 126 57.95 -9.99 9.87
N GLU A 127 58.55 -10.52 8.80
CA GLU A 127 59.71 -11.43 8.87
C GLU A 127 60.94 -10.82 9.54
N ASN A 128 61.08 -9.48 9.49
CA ASN A 128 62.17 -8.78 10.17
C ASN A 128 62.00 -8.75 11.70
N ARG A 129 60.81 -9.07 12.23
CA ARG A 129 60.57 -9.13 13.67
C ARG A 129 61.04 -10.47 14.24
N GLN A 130 61.93 -10.42 15.23
CA GLN A 130 62.37 -11.62 15.98
C GLN A 130 61.20 -12.38 16.62
N ILE A 131 60.26 -11.64 17.21
CA ILE A 131 59.03 -12.18 17.77
C ILE A 131 57.90 -11.66 16.90
N LYS A 132 57.24 -12.57 16.18
CA LYS A 132 56.08 -12.27 15.31
C LYS A 132 54.83 -11.96 16.13
N ASN A 133 54.85 -10.81 16.81
CA ASN A 133 53.78 -10.27 17.64
C ASN A 133 53.23 -8.98 17.00
N GLU A 134 51.98 -8.64 17.30
CA GLU A 134 51.35 -7.38 16.93
C GLU A 134 52.08 -6.18 17.56
N SER A 135 52.52 -6.32 18.82
CA SER A 135 53.38 -5.36 19.51
C SER A 135 54.81 -5.44 18.99
N LEU A 136 55.53 -4.32 19.00
CA LEU A 136 56.94 -4.27 18.66
C LEU A 136 57.77 -4.78 19.85
N LEU A 137 58.30 -6.00 19.74
CA LEU A 137 59.04 -6.68 20.80
C LEU A 137 60.48 -6.95 20.40
N VAL A 138 61.40 -6.71 21.32
CA VAL A 138 62.81 -7.07 21.19
C VAL A 138 63.24 -7.93 22.37
N SER A 139 63.86 -9.07 22.09
CA SER A 139 64.44 -9.92 23.13
C SER A 139 65.85 -9.43 23.46
N LEU A 140 66.10 -9.13 24.73
CA LEU A 140 67.39 -8.70 25.25
C LEU A 140 67.91 -9.76 26.21
N THR A 141 69.20 -10.09 26.14
CA THR A 141 69.85 -10.95 27.14
C THR A 141 70.93 -10.12 27.82
N ILE A 142 70.65 -9.66 29.05
CA ILE A 142 71.58 -8.79 29.77
C ILE A 142 72.61 -9.67 30.50
N PRO A 143 73.92 -9.58 30.17
CA PRO A 143 74.93 -10.45 30.75
C PRO A 143 75.02 -10.30 32.28
N LYS A 144 75.43 -11.37 32.97
CA LYS A 144 75.61 -11.37 34.43
C LYS A 144 76.49 -10.22 34.93
N ALA A 145 76.11 -9.64 36.07
CA ALA A 145 76.85 -8.58 36.77
C ALA A 145 77.38 -7.45 35.85
N SER A 146 76.59 -7.09 34.84
CA SER A 146 77.04 -6.18 33.78
C SER A 146 76.16 -4.95 33.65
N HIS A 147 76.71 -3.95 32.98
CA HIS A 147 76.03 -2.72 32.58
C HIS A 147 75.88 -2.72 31.05
N SER A 148 74.64 -2.71 30.58
CA SER A 148 74.28 -2.69 29.17
C SER A 148 73.62 -1.35 28.82
N ILE A 149 73.90 -0.85 27.62
CA ILE A 149 73.25 0.35 27.09
C ILE A 149 72.42 -0.08 25.87
N VAL A 150 71.15 0.32 25.83
CA VAL A 150 70.27 0.09 24.70
C VAL A 150 69.97 1.42 24.04
N TYR A 151 70.29 1.51 22.74
CA TYR A 151 69.93 2.64 21.89
C TYR A 151 68.77 2.26 20.98
N LEU A 152 67.82 3.17 20.80
CA LEU A 152 66.77 3.04 19.80
C LEU A 152 66.82 4.25 18.86
N ARG A 153 66.78 4.00 17.56
CA ARG A 153 66.51 5.04 16.56
C ARG A 153 65.11 4.82 16.03
N VAL A 154 64.20 5.76 16.31
CA VAL A 154 62.81 5.71 15.88
C VAL A 154 62.60 6.75 14.79
N LYS A 155 62.09 6.30 13.64
CA LYS A 155 61.64 7.17 12.55
C LYS A 155 60.17 6.86 12.30
N ASN A 156 59.34 7.89 12.27
CA ASN A 156 57.91 7.74 12.02
C ASN A 156 57.39 8.89 11.16
N ASN A 157 56.59 8.59 10.13
CA ASN A 157 55.87 9.58 9.32
C ASN A 157 54.46 9.86 9.86
N GLY A 158 54.19 9.51 11.12
CA GLY A 158 52.95 9.79 11.84
C GLY A 158 53.25 10.41 13.21
N GLY A 159 52.37 10.17 14.19
CA GLY A 159 52.59 10.61 15.56
C GLY A 159 53.77 9.88 16.20
N LEU A 160 54.76 10.62 16.69
CA LEU A 160 55.95 10.07 17.31
C LEU A 160 55.71 9.85 18.82
N ARG A 161 55.18 8.67 19.13
CA ARG A 161 54.92 8.22 20.50
C ARG A 161 55.61 6.88 20.75
N VAL A 162 56.49 6.83 21.75
CA VAL A 162 57.34 5.66 22.03
C VAL A 162 57.16 5.21 23.49
N PRO A 163 56.06 4.51 23.81
CA PRO A 163 55.87 3.90 25.12
C PRO A 163 56.78 2.68 25.26
N LEU A 164 57.69 2.75 26.23
CA LEU A 164 58.66 1.69 26.49
C LEU A 164 58.36 1.02 27.82
N SER A 165 58.33 -0.31 27.78
CA SER A 165 58.14 -1.16 28.95
C SER A 165 59.15 -2.31 28.92
N LEU A 166 59.74 -2.65 30.06
CA LEU A 166 60.68 -3.77 30.19
C LEU A 166 60.02 -4.90 30.98
N TRP A 167 60.13 -6.13 30.48
CA TRP A 167 59.41 -7.27 31.04
C TRP A 167 60.28 -8.50 31.18
N LYS A 168 60.01 -9.29 32.22
CA LYS A 168 60.38 -10.71 32.23
C LYS A 168 59.48 -11.49 31.26
N PRO A 169 60.02 -12.40 30.42
CA PRO A 169 59.23 -13.11 29.40
C PRO A 169 57.95 -13.77 29.92
N SER A 170 58.00 -14.42 31.08
CA SER A 170 56.86 -15.10 31.70
C SER A 170 55.75 -14.12 32.15
N GLU A 171 56.12 -12.94 32.64
CA GLU A 171 55.18 -11.92 33.10
C GLU A 171 54.55 -11.19 31.91
N TYR A 172 55.32 -10.95 30.85
CA TYR A 172 54.79 -10.43 29.59
C TYR A 172 53.70 -11.35 29.01
N LEU A 173 53.95 -12.66 28.97
CA LEU A 173 52.97 -13.63 28.47
C LEU A 173 51.68 -13.62 29.30
N LYS A 174 51.75 -13.53 30.63
CA LYS A 174 50.58 -13.40 31.51
C LYS A 174 49.79 -12.12 31.24
N HIS A 175 50.48 -10.99 31.18
CA HIS A 175 49.86 -9.70 30.86
C HIS A 175 49.18 -9.73 29.50
N LYS A 176 49.89 -10.24 28.49
CA LYS A 176 49.41 -10.31 27.12
C LYS A 176 48.24 -11.27 26.93
N SER A 177 48.24 -12.41 27.62
CA SER A 177 47.11 -13.34 27.62
C SER A 177 45.83 -12.67 28.12
N LYS A 178 45.91 -11.94 29.25
CA LYS A 178 44.77 -11.19 29.79
C LYS A 178 44.29 -10.09 28.84
N PHE A 179 45.23 -9.35 28.24
CA PHE A 179 44.92 -8.32 27.25
C PHE A 179 44.22 -8.92 26.01
N ASN A 180 44.77 -9.99 25.44
CA ASN A 180 44.21 -10.64 24.25
C ASN A 180 42.83 -11.25 24.49
N LEU A 181 42.55 -11.77 25.69
CA LEU A 181 41.21 -12.25 26.06
C LEU A 181 40.19 -11.11 26.05
N LEU A 182 40.51 -9.98 26.72
CA LEU A 182 39.62 -8.82 26.79
C LEU A 182 39.42 -8.19 25.41
N TYR A 183 40.52 -8.02 24.66
CA TYR A 183 40.51 -7.50 23.30
C TYR A 183 39.67 -8.38 22.36
N GLY A 184 39.90 -9.70 22.39
CA GLY A 184 39.20 -10.67 21.55
C GLY A 184 37.70 -10.69 21.82
N LEU A 185 37.28 -10.59 23.09
CA LEU A 185 35.85 -10.51 23.45
C LEU A 185 35.21 -9.24 22.87
N LEU A 186 35.86 -8.09 23.00
CA LEU A 186 35.33 -6.80 22.54
C LEU A 186 35.26 -6.71 21.01
N VAL A 187 36.35 -7.06 20.33
CA VAL A 187 36.44 -7.04 18.86
C VAL A 187 35.53 -8.10 18.26
N GLY A 188 35.47 -9.29 18.86
CA GLY A 188 34.54 -10.36 18.48
C GLY A 188 33.08 -9.93 18.64
N PHE A 189 32.76 -9.16 19.68
CA PHE A 189 31.41 -8.61 19.88
C PHE A 189 31.01 -7.61 18.78
N ILE A 190 31.90 -6.68 18.39
CA ILE A 190 31.63 -5.74 17.28
C ILE A 190 31.45 -6.51 15.96
N LEU A 191 32.29 -7.51 15.70
CA LEU A 191 32.15 -8.37 14.51
C LEU A 191 30.83 -9.14 14.52
N SER A 192 30.43 -9.69 15.67
CA SER A 192 29.14 -10.36 15.82
C SER A 192 27.98 -9.41 15.54
N LEU A 193 28.02 -8.16 16.01
CA LEU A 193 27.02 -7.15 15.67
C LEU A 193 26.99 -6.85 14.17
N ALA A 194 28.16 -6.73 13.52
CA ALA A 194 28.25 -6.51 12.09
C ALA A 194 27.58 -7.66 11.31
N ILE A 195 27.93 -8.91 11.62
CA ILE A 195 27.36 -10.11 11.00
C ILE A 195 25.85 -10.17 11.25
N THR A 196 25.39 -9.95 12.49
CA THR A 196 23.95 -9.95 12.81
C THR A 196 23.20 -8.93 11.99
N ASN A 197 23.73 -7.70 11.83
CA ASN A 197 23.09 -6.68 10.98
C ASN A 197 23.07 -7.10 9.50
N LEU A 198 24.13 -7.72 8.98
CA LEU A 198 24.14 -8.26 7.60
C LEU A 198 23.16 -9.42 7.40
N VAL A 199 23.00 -10.29 8.41
CA VAL A 199 22.00 -11.37 8.40
C VAL A 199 20.59 -10.79 8.43
N LEU A 200 20.33 -9.79 9.28
CA LEU A 200 19.06 -9.07 9.30
C LEU A 200 18.76 -8.39 7.97
N TYR A 201 19.77 -7.88 7.26
CA TYR A 201 19.60 -7.42 5.89
C TYR A 201 19.19 -8.57 4.95
N GLY A 202 19.81 -9.74 5.07
CA GLY A 202 19.46 -10.94 4.29
C GLY A 202 17.97 -11.31 4.40
N PHE A 203 17.42 -11.28 5.62
CA PHE A 203 16.01 -11.61 5.88
C PHE A 203 15.04 -10.47 5.58
N SER A 204 15.35 -9.24 6.00
CA SER A 204 14.43 -8.10 5.89
C SER A 204 14.53 -7.37 4.55
N ARG A 205 15.64 -7.51 3.82
CA ARG A 205 16.03 -6.73 2.64
C ARG A 205 16.02 -5.21 2.84
N ARG A 206 16.00 -4.73 4.08
CA ARG A 206 16.04 -3.30 4.41
C ARG A 206 17.49 -2.79 4.37
N SER A 207 17.76 -1.87 3.45
CA SER A 207 19.10 -1.30 3.18
C SER A 207 19.83 -0.74 4.40
N TYR A 208 19.12 -0.17 5.39
CA TYR A 208 19.75 0.36 6.60
C TYR A 208 20.48 -0.70 7.43
N PHE A 209 20.06 -1.97 7.39
CA PHE A 209 20.80 -3.06 8.03
C PHE A 209 22.12 -3.35 7.30
N ALA A 210 22.15 -3.23 5.97
CA ALA A 210 23.39 -3.38 5.20
C ALA A 210 24.36 -2.24 5.52
N TYR A 211 23.89 -0.99 5.50
CA TYR A 211 24.73 0.17 5.83
C TYR A 211 25.33 0.06 7.23
N THR A 212 24.52 -0.30 8.23
CA THR A 212 25.00 -0.54 9.61
C THR A 212 25.98 -1.71 9.66
N GLY A 213 25.68 -2.84 9.01
CA GLY A 213 26.58 -3.99 8.96
C GLY A 213 27.96 -3.65 8.37
N PHE A 214 28.00 -2.92 7.25
CA PHE A 214 29.24 -2.45 6.64
C PHE A 214 29.99 -1.45 7.54
N LEU A 215 29.28 -0.49 8.13
CA LEU A 215 29.89 0.49 9.03
C LEU A 215 30.52 -0.20 10.26
N LEU A 216 29.81 -1.16 10.88
CA LEU A 216 30.34 -1.95 12.00
C LEU A 216 31.54 -2.81 11.58
N MET A 217 31.53 -3.39 10.37
CA MET A 217 32.66 -4.14 9.82
C MET A 217 33.90 -3.24 9.63
N LEU A 218 33.71 -2.01 9.16
CA LEU A 218 34.80 -1.04 9.02
C LEU A 218 35.34 -0.57 10.37
N LEU A 219 34.47 -0.37 11.37
CA LEU A 219 34.89 -0.07 12.74
C LEU A 219 35.69 -1.24 13.33
N TRP A 220 35.22 -2.48 13.16
CA TRP A 220 35.95 -3.69 13.56
C TRP A 220 37.33 -3.75 12.91
N LEU A 221 37.40 -3.50 11.60
CA LEU A 221 38.66 -3.52 10.86
C LEU A 221 39.61 -2.42 11.34
N SER A 222 39.11 -1.20 11.57
CA SER A 222 39.93 -0.08 12.05
C SER A 222 40.51 -0.35 13.44
N LEU A 223 39.74 -0.98 14.33
CA LEU A 223 40.20 -1.42 15.65
C LEU A 223 41.20 -2.57 15.57
N THR A 224 41.06 -3.45 14.57
CA THR A 224 42.02 -4.53 14.30
C THR A 224 43.38 -3.97 13.84
N TYR A 225 43.38 -2.93 13.00
CA TYR A 225 44.63 -2.27 12.56
C TYR A 225 45.26 -1.39 13.64
N LEU A 226 44.46 -0.63 14.41
CA LEU A 226 44.96 0.28 15.45
C LEU A 226 45.80 -0.44 16.53
N TYR A 227 45.51 -1.72 16.78
CA TYR A 227 46.22 -2.56 17.77
C TYR A 227 47.28 -3.48 17.14
N GLY A 228 47.55 -3.34 15.84
CA GLY A 228 48.58 -4.13 15.13
C GLY A 228 48.15 -5.54 14.72
N PHE A 229 46.93 -5.98 15.04
CA PHE A 229 46.43 -7.30 14.64
C PHE A 229 46.18 -7.41 13.14
N GLY A 230 45.77 -6.32 12.49
CA GLY A 230 45.59 -6.26 11.04
C GLY A 230 46.90 -6.54 10.32
N TYR A 231 47.99 -5.91 10.78
CA TYR A 231 49.33 -6.18 10.29
C TYR A 231 49.75 -7.64 10.48
N ARG A 232 49.53 -8.20 11.68
CA ARG A 232 49.94 -9.58 12.02
C ARG A 232 49.23 -10.64 11.18
N TYR A 233 47.91 -10.51 11.01
CA TYR A 233 47.07 -11.58 10.46
C TYR A 233 46.61 -11.36 9.01
N LEU A 234 46.37 -10.11 8.58
CA LEU A 234 45.86 -9.83 7.23
C LEU A 234 46.97 -9.61 6.21
N GLN A 235 48.18 -9.22 6.67
CA GLN A 235 49.41 -9.05 5.88
C GLN A 235 49.20 -8.54 4.44
N PRO A 236 48.61 -7.35 4.28
CA PRO A 236 48.47 -6.76 2.95
C PRO A 236 49.85 -6.43 2.36
N SER A 237 50.03 -6.71 1.07
CA SER A 237 51.25 -6.39 0.34
C SER A 237 51.41 -4.87 0.19
N GLY A 238 52.49 -4.31 0.74
CA GLY A 238 52.84 -2.90 0.60
C GLY A 238 52.81 -2.12 1.93
N THR A 239 53.85 -1.34 2.17
CA THR A 239 54.04 -0.55 3.41
C THR A 239 53.03 0.60 3.50
N SER A 240 52.74 1.26 2.37
CA SER A 240 51.75 2.34 2.30
C SER A 240 50.33 1.88 2.63
N PHE A 241 50.00 0.61 2.33
CA PHE A 241 48.69 0.06 2.66
C PHE A 241 48.48 0.11 4.17
N GLN A 242 49.46 -0.31 4.95
CA GLN A 242 49.36 -0.42 6.40
C GLN A 242 49.23 0.95 7.06
N GLN A 243 50.02 1.91 6.57
CA GLN A 243 50.04 3.29 7.08
C GLN A 243 48.77 4.09 6.72
N LEU A 244 48.16 3.83 5.56
CA LEU A 244 46.99 4.58 5.07
C LEU A 244 45.64 3.88 5.29
N THR A 245 45.64 2.63 5.78
CA THR A 245 44.40 1.88 6.03
C THR A 245 43.52 2.58 7.07
N ILE A 246 44.05 2.96 8.23
CA ILE A 246 43.24 3.54 9.31
C ILE A 246 42.58 4.87 8.86
N PRO A 247 43.30 5.86 8.29
CA PRO A 247 42.67 7.07 7.76
C PRO A 247 41.59 6.77 6.72
N SER A 248 41.86 5.84 5.79
CA SER A 248 40.90 5.47 4.74
C SER A 248 39.61 4.90 5.33
N LEU A 249 39.72 4.00 6.30
CA LEU A 249 38.55 3.41 6.98
C LEU A 249 37.72 4.48 7.70
N PHE A 250 38.35 5.44 8.37
CA PHE A 250 37.63 6.51 9.06
C PHE A 250 36.86 7.43 8.11
N PHE A 251 37.44 7.78 6.96
CA PHE A 251 36.73 8.55 5.94
C PHE A 251 35.55 7.77 5.35
N ILE A 252 35.72 6.48 5.04
CA ILE A 252 34.62 5.64 4.53
C ILE A 252 33.49 5.53 5.58
N CYS A 253 33.82 5.32 6.85
CA CYS A 253 32.84 5.33 7.95
C CYS A 253 32.05 6.65 7.99
N CYS A 254 32.76 7.79 7.88
CA CYS A 254 32.13 9.12 7.86
C CYS A 254 31.13 9.27 6.70
N ALA A 255 31.48 8.81 5.50
CA ALA A 255 30.58 8.83 4.34
C ALA A 255 29.34 7.93 4.54
N LEU A 256 29.49 6.75 5.13
CA LEU A 256 28.40 5.79 5.35
C LEU A 256 27.36 6.24 6.38
N PHE A 257 27.68 7.18 7.28
CA PHE A 257 26.68 7.78 8.16
C PHE A 257 25.59 8.52 7.38
N VAL A 258 25.90 9.11 6.22
CA VAL A 258 24.95 9.93 5.45
C VAL A 258 23.77 9.12 4.87
N PRO A 259 23.97 8.02 4.12
CA PRO A 259 22.85 7.21 3.65
C PRO A 259 22.04 6.62 4.82
N LEU A 260 22.69 6.26 5.93
CA LEU A 260 21.98 5.73 7.11
C LEU A 260 21.14 6.80 7.80
N GLN A 261 21.65 8.02 7.95
CA GLN A 261 20.91 9.17 8.47
C GLN A 261 19.62 9.40 7.67
N ARG A 262 19.66 9.29 6.33
CA ARG A 262 18.44 9.44 5.51
C ARG A 262 17.35 8.43 5.81
N HIS A 263 17.71 7.20 6.13
CA HIS A 263 16.72 6.17 6.44
C HIS A 263 16.08 6.41 7.81
N ILE A 264 16.82 6.96 8.78
CA ILE A 264 16.36 7.19 10.15
C ILE A 264 15.56 8.49 10.27
N PHE A 265 16.04 9.58 9.66
CA PHE A 265 15.44 10.90 9.79
C PHE A 265 14.43 11.19 8.68
N GLY A 266 14.48 10.46 7.57
CA GLY A 266 13.64 10.64 6.39
C GLY A 266 14.34 11.42 5.27
N ALA A 267 13.86 11.24 4.05
CA ALA A 267 14.39 11.92 2.87
C ALA A 267 13.77 13.31 2.70
N GLU A 268 14.05 14.25 3.61
CA GLU A 268 13.68 15.63 3.37
C GLU A 268 14.52 16.20 2.21
N LYS A 269 13.86 16.63 1.14
CA LYS A 269 14.45 17.37 0.02
C LYS A 269 14.81 18.81 0.45
N SER A 270 15.71 18.93 1.41
CA SER A 270 16.23 20.22 1.87
C SER A 270 17.56 20.55 1.19
N ARG A 271 17.88 21.84 1.05
CA ARG A 271 19.22 22.26 0.57
C ARG A 271 20.36 21.68 1.43
N LEU A 272 20.10 21.45 2.72
CA LEU A 272 21.07 20.86 3.65
C LEU A 272 21.36 19.39 3.35
N SER A 273 20.35 18.59 2.98
CA SER A 273 20.57 17.17 2.64
C SER A 273 21.31 17.00 1.31
N LEU A 274 21.18 17.96 0.39
CA LEU A 274 21.99 18.05 -0.83
C LEU A 274 23.44 18.40 -0.52
N ILE A 275 23.70 19.41 0.31
CA ILE A 275 25.06 19.77 0.74
C ILE A 275 25.74 18.60 1.45
N GLN A 276 25.03 17.92 2.36
CA GLN A 276 25.53 16.74 3.04
C GLN A 276 25.94 15.62 2.07
N ASN A 277 25.18 15.45 0.98
CA ASN A 277 25.49 14.50 -0.08
C ASN A 277 26.79 14.82 -0.81
N TRP A 278 26.95 16.09 -1.21
CA TRP A 278 28.15 16.55 -1.89
C TRP A 278 29.37 16.43 -0.97
N LEU A 279 29.22 16.74 0.32
CA LEU A 279 30.27 16.50 1.32
C LEU A 279 30.61 15.01 1.44
N ALA A 280 29.64 14.11 1.47
CA ALA A 280 29.88 12.67 1.51
C ALA A 280 30.63 12.16 0.27
N TRP A 281 30.24 12.61 -0.93
CA TRP A 281 30.98 12.31 -2.17
C TRP A 281 32.39 12.90 -2.16
N GLY A 282 32.54 14.12 -1.63
CA GLY A 282 33.84 14.74 -1.40
C GLY A 282 34.72 13.90 -0.46
N VAL A 283 34.16 13.32 0.60
CA VAL A 283 34.87 12.41 1.50
C VAL A 283 35.31 11.13 0.79
N ILE A 284 34.46 10.54 -0.04
CA ILE A 284 34.82 9.36 -0.86
C ILE A 284 35.97 9.71 -1.81
N PHE A 285 35.91 10.88 -2.46
CA PHE A 285 36.96 11.37 -3.35
C PHE A 285 38.27 11.66 -2.60
N ILE A 286 38.20 12.28 -1.43
CA ILE A 286 39.37 12.49 -0.55
C ILE A 286 39.99 11.15 -0.19
N THR A 287 39.20 10.14 0.15
CA THR A 287 39.70 8.78 0.46
C THR A 287 40.59 8.24 -0.64
N PHE A 288 40.24 8.46 -1.91
CA PHE A 288 41.07 8.07 -3.05
C PHE A 288 42.36 8.93 -3.15
N ILE A 289 42.25 10.24 -2.93
CA ILE A 289 43.41 11.16 -2.95
C ILE A 289 44.44 10.82 -1.87
N LEU A 290 44.01 10.34 -0.69
CA LEU A 290 44.93 10.01 0.42
C LEU A 290 46.06 9.07 0.00
N TRP A 291 45.81 8.17 -0.95
CA TRP A 291 46.80 7.20 -1.44
C TRP A 291 47.92 7.81 -2.27
N PHE A 292 47.77 9.07 -2.68
CA PHE A 292 48.78 9.84 -3.40
C PHE A 292 49.47 10.90 -2.53
N LEU A 293 49.03 11.06 -1.27
CA LEU A 293 49.58 12.02 -0.33
C LEU A 293 50.65 11.36 0.55
N PRO A 294 51.64 12.13 1.04
CA PRO A 294 52.52 11.66 2.10
C PRO A 294 51.71 11.25 3.35
N VAL A 295 52.15 10.18 4.02
CA VAL A 295 51.44 9.58 5.16
C VAL A 295 51.11 10.60 6.26
N TYR A 296 52.05 11.46 6.61
CA TYR A 296 51.84 12.50 7.64
C TYR A 296 50.74 13.49 7.25
N VAL A 297 50.62 13.83 5.95
CA VAL A 297 49.57 14.72 5.42
C VAL A 297 48.22 14.00 5.47
N ALA A 298 48.18 12.73 5.07
CA ALA A 298 46.96 11.92 5.10
C ALA A 298 46.40 11.75 6.53
N ILE A 299 47.26 11.43 7.50
CA ILE A 299 46.87 11.32 8.92
C ILE A 299 46.38 12.66 9.46
N SER A 300 47.11 13.75 9.20
CA SER A 300 46.72 15.09 9.65
C SER A 300 45.40 15.54 9.05
N LEU A 301 45.20 15.31 7.74
CA LEU A 301 43.96 15.61 7.05
C LEU A 301 42.80 14.84 7.67
N CYS A 302 42.97 13.54 7.93
CA CYS A 302 41.96 12.71 8.60
C CYS A 302 41.59 13.25 9.98
N LEU A 303 42.56 13.47 10.86
CA LEU A 303 42.32 13.83 12.26
C LEU A 303 41.80 15.26 12.43
N LEU A 304 42.11 16.18 11.51
CA LEU A 304 41.64 17.57 11.56
C LEU A 304 40.32 17.80 10.82
N SER A 305 40.10 17.15 9.67
CA SER A 305 38.90 17.39 8.85
C SER A 305 37.68 16.60 9.31
N LEU A 306 37.85 15.36 9.77
CA LEU A 306 36.72 14.50 10.14
C LEU A 306 35.90 15.03 11.32
N PRO A 307 36.48 15.56 12.41
CA PRO A 307 35.68 16.13 13.49
C PRO A 307 34.78 17.28 13.02
N ILE A 308 35.28 18.12 12.11
CA ILE A 308 34.54 19.24 11.53
C ILE A 308 33.38 18.72 10.67
N LEU A 309 33.65 17.75 9.81
CA LEU A 309 32.63 17.12 8.95
C LEU A 309 31.56 16.39 9.78
N LEU A 310 31.95 15.63 10.78
CA LEU A 310 31.04 14.92 11.68
C LEU A 310 30.20 15.91 12.50
N ALA A 311 30.78 17.01 12.99
CA ALA A 311 30.03 18.07 13.66
C ALA A 311 28.97 18.70 12.74
N ALA A 312 29.31 18.95 11.48
CA ALA A 312 28.35 19.43 10.49
C ALA A 312 27.22 18.41 10.23
N PHE A 313 27.55 17.12 10.09
CA PHE A 313 26.55 16.07 9.91
C PHE A 313 25.65 15.90 11.15
N ILE A 314 26.20 16.00 12.36
CA ILE A 314 25.43 15.98 13.61
C ILE A 314 24.50 17.20 13.69
N ALA A 315 24.97 18.40 13.34
CA ALA A 315 24.13 19.60 13.31
C ALA A 315 22.97 19.46 12.32
N ILE A 316 23.23 18.86 11.14
CA ILE A 316 22.18 18.54 10.17
C ILE A 316 21.20 17.51 10.72
N ALA A 317 21.68 16.46 11.40
CA ALA A 317 20.85 15.44 12.03
C ALA A 317 19.94 16.01 13.13
N ILE A 318 20.47 16.93 13.96
CA ILE A 318 19.69 17.64 14.98
C ILE A 318 18.61 18.51 14.33
N LYS A 319 18.92 19.19 13.22
CA LYS A 319 17.93 20.01 12.51
C LYS A 319 16.85 19.18 11.83
N GLN A 320 17.20 18.00 11.31
CA GLN A 320 16.28 17.06 10.66
C GLN A 320 15.58 16.13 11.67
N PHE A 321 15.68 16.41 12.97
CA PHE A 321 15.27 15.47 14.02
C PHE A 321 13.82 15.02 13.84
N ASN A 322 13.66 13.73 13.54
CA ASN A 322 12.37 13.15 13.28
C ASN A 322 11.68 12.77 14.61
N HIS A 323 10.62 13.50 14.95
CA HIS A 323 9.88 13.32 16.19
C HIS A 323 9.08 12.01 16.23
N GLU A 324 8.69 11.49 15.06
CA GLU A 324 8.03 10.19 14.92
C GLU A 324 9.01 9.07 15.29
N TYR A 325 10.25 9.15 14.79
CA TYR A 325 11.33 8.19 15.05
C TYR A 325 12.31 8.69 16.12
N LYS A 326 11.80 9.19 17.26
CA LYS A 326 12.60 9.83 18.32
C LYS A 326 13.72 8.92 18.86
N GLN A 327 13.39 7.69 19.24
CA GLN A 327 14.35 6.75 19.85
C GLN A 327 15.52 6.37 18.91
N PRO A 328 15.28 5.93 17.65
CA PRO A 328 16.37 5.61 16.74
C PRO A 328 17.16 6.88 16.34
N SER A 329 16.53 8.05 16.25
CA SER A 329 17.21 9.32 15.98
C SER A 329 18.21 9.69 17.09
N ILE A 330 17.82 9.58 18.36
CA ILE A 330 18.70 9.83 19.50
C ILE A 330 19.88 8.84 19.49
N ALA A 331 19.60 7.55 19.31
CA ALA A 331 20.64 6.53 19.29
C ALA A 331 21.65 6.76 18.14
N PHE A 332 21.17 7.17 16.97
CA PHE A 332 22.05 7.53 15.85
C PHE A 332 22.97 8.73 16.17
N ILE A 333 22.42 9.78 16.79
CA ILE A 333 23.22 10.95 17.20
C ILE A 333 24.27 10.55 18.25
N ILE A 334 23.91 9.69 19.22
CA ILE A 334 24.88 9.15 20.20
C ILE A 334 25.99 8.38 19.49
N ALA A 335 25.66 7.58 18.47
CA ALA A 335 26.67 6.84 17.70
C ALA A 335 27.64 7.80 16.98
N MET A 336 27.13 8.84 16.32
CA MET A 336 27.96 9.84 15.66
C MET A 336 28.83 10.63 16.64
N LEU A 337 28.29 11.00 17.82
CA LEU A 337 29.04 11.68 18.87
C LEU A 337 30.16 10.80 19.43
N ALA A 338 29.89 9.50 19.63
CA ALA A 338 30.91 8.56 20.09
C ALA A 338 32.02 8.38 19.05
N PHE A 339 31.66 8.24 17.76
CA PHE A 339 32.64 8.18 16.68
C PHE A 339 33.47 9.47 16.58
N CYS A 340 32.83 10.64 16.61
CA CYS A 340 33.52 11.93 16.62
C CYS A 340 34.46 12.08 17.82
N SER A 341 34.04 11.66 19.01
CA SER A 341 34.87 11.68 20.22
C SER A 341 36.09 10.77 20.09
N ALA A 342 35.96 9.61 19.43
CA ALA A 342 37.10 8.72 19.16
C ALA A 342 38.13 9.38 18.23
N ILE A 343 37.67 10.08 17.19
CA ILE A 343 38.58 10.80 16.27
C ILE A 343 39.25 11.97 16.97
N ILE A 344 38.51 12.77 17.76
CA ILE A 344 39.07 13.87 18.56
C ILE A 344 40.11 13.32 19.54
N HIS A 345 39.81 12.22 20.23
CA HIS A 345 40.75 11.57 21.14
C HIS A 345 42.03 11.12 20.41
N SER A 346 41.88 10.53 19.22
CA SER A 346 43.00 10.12 18.36
C SER A 346 43.82 11.33 17.88
N ALA A 347 43.19 12.49 17.65
CA ALA A 347 43.88 13.73 17.32
C ALA A 347 44.71 14.25 18.51
N PHE A 348 44.14 14.25 19.73
CA PHE A 348 44.89 14.64 20.93
C PHE A 348 46.07 13.71 21.20
N ALA A 349 45.88 12.41 20.99
CA ALA A 349 46.93 11.39 21.07
C ALA A 349 48.11 11.66 20.12
N VAL A 350 47.80 11.94 18.85
CA VAL A 350 48.80 12.09 17.78
C VAL A 350 49.49 13.45 17.80
N PHE A 351 48.76 14.55 18.05
CA PHE A 351 49.34 15.90 18.04
C PHE A 351 49.91 16.34 19.39
N ASN A 352 49.42 15.76 20.50
CA ASN A 352 49.85 16.04 21.87
C ASN A 352 50.00 17.55 22.22
N PRO A 353 48.97 18.39 22.02
CA PRO A 353 49.11 19.85 22.19
C PRO A 353 49.42 20.31 23.62
N TYR A 354 49.14 19.47 24.62
CA TYR A 354 49.19 19.84 26.05
C TYR A 354 50.05 18.90 26.90
N ASN A 355 50.84 18.00 26.30
CA ASN A 355 51.61 16.98 27.03
C ASN A 355 50.75 16.18 28.04
N LEU A 356 49.50 15.90 27.67
CA LEU A 356 48.57 15.18 28.54
C LEU A 356 48.90 13.69 28.50
N TYR A 357 49.05 13.09 29.68
CA TYR A 357 49.17 11.64 29.80
C TYR A 357 47.79 11.01 29.58
N ILE A 358 47.51 10.65 28.32
CA ILE A 358 46.26 10.01 27.93
C ILE A 358 46.49 8.50 27.86
N ASN A 359 45.67 7.74 28.59
CA ASN A 359 45.64 6.29 28.48
C ASN A 359 44.84 5.91 27.21
N GLU A 360 45.49 6.02 26.04
CA GLU A 360 44.82 6.09 24.73
C GLU A 360 44.03 4.84 24.34
N GLN A 361 44.47 3.67 24.77
CA GLN A 361 43.91 2.42 24.25
C GLN A 361 42.55 2.09 24.85
N SER A 362 42.27 2.38 26.13
CA SER A 362 40.98 1.99 26.72
C SER A 362 39.80 2.84 26.25
N LEU A 363 40.03 4.14 25.96
CA LEU A 363 38.96 5.08 25.63
C LEU A 363 38.44 4.92 24.20
N ILE A 364 39.32 4.67 23.22
CA ILE A 364 38.90 4.41 21.83
C ILE A 364 37.99 3.18 21.76
N PHE A 365 38.30 2.10 22.51
CA PHE A 365 37.41 0.95 22.63
C PHE A 365 36.03 1.33 23.11
N ILE A 366 35.95 2.12 24.18
CA ILE A 366 34.67 2.53 24.78
C ILE A 366 33.84 3.32 23.76
N PHE A 367 34.45 4.28 23.06
CA PHE A 367 33.75 5.05 22.04
C PHE A 367 33.26 4.19 20.87
N PHE A 368 34.08 3.24 20.39
CA PHE A 368 33.66 2.34 19.30
C PHE A 368 32.58 1.36 19.75
N LEU A 369 32.62 0.90 21.00
CA LEU A 369 31.57 0.05 21.57
C LEU A 369 30.24 0.82 21.70
N ILE A 370 30.27 2.04 22.24
CA ILE A 370 29.09 2.91 22.33
C ILE A 370 28.54 3.16 20.92
N CYS A 371 29.40 3.54 19.97
CA CYS A 371 29.01 3.74 18.58
C CYS A 371 28.32 2.50 18.00
N SER A 372 28.92 1.32 18.19
CA SER A 372 28.44 0.07 17.62
C SER A 372 27.08 -0.36 18.19
N LEU A 373 26.94 -0.30 19.53
CA LEU A 373 25.70 -0.62 20.22
C LEU A 373 24.58 0.35 19.85
N SER A 374 24.86 1.65 19.86
CA SER A 374 23.89 2.68 19.52
C SER A 374 23.43 2.57 18.07
N LEU A 375 24.32 2.24 17.13
CA LEU A 375 23.96 2.04 15.72
C LEU A 375 23.05 0.82 15.54
N SER A 376 23.43 -0.32 16.13
CA SER A 376 22.63 -1.56 16.06
C SER A 376 21.26 -1.39 16.72
N TYR A 377 21.20 -0.68 17.86
CA TYR A 377 19.95 -0.34 18.51
C TYR A 377 19.08 0.57 17.64
N ALA A 378 19.66 1.62 17.03
CA ALA A 378 18.95 2.57 16.19
C ALA A 378 18.23 1.85 15.02
N VAL A 379 18.94 0.99 14.28
CA VAL A 379 18.31 0.28 13.15
C VAL A 379 17.31 -0.79 13.59
N THR A 380 17.56 -1.47 14.70
CA THR A 380 16.61 -2.45 15.24
C THR A 380 15.32 -1.77 15.68
N LYS A 381 15.41 -0.62 16.35
CA LYS A 381 14.23 0.17 16.73
C LYS A 381 13.51 0.75 15.53
N LEU A 382 14.24 1.25 14.54
CA LEU A 382 13.65 1.72 13.29
C LEU A 382 12.83 0.60 12.62
N PHE A 383 13.39 -0.61 12.53
CA PHE A 383 12.70 -1.77 11.96
C PHE A 383 11.42 -2.11 12.72
N ILE A 384 11.47 -2.17 14.07
CA ILE A 384 10.30 -2.47 14.89
C ILE A 384 9.21 -1.41 14.67
N MET A 385 9.56 -0.12 14.69
CA MET A 385 8.59 0.95 14.50
C MET A 385 7.96 0.93 13.10
N GLN A 386 8.76 0.72 12.05
CA GLN A 386 8.24 0.60 10.68
C GLN A 386 7.32 -0.60 10.53
N ARG A 387 7.69 -1.76 11.08
CA ARG A 387 6.86 -2.96 11.05
C ARG A 387 5.55 -2.76 11.80
N ASP A 388 5.59 -2.16 12.99
CA ASP A 388 4.39 -1.94 13.79
C ASP A 388 3.44 -0.94 13.11
N ALA A 389 3.96 0.07 12.40
CA ALA A 389 3.17 0.97 11.56
C ALA A 389 2.53 0.26 10.35
N GLU A 390 3.29 -0.61 9.65
CA GLU A 390 2.77 -1.43 8.55
C GLU A 390 1.64 -2.36 9.02
N VAL A 391 1.82 -3.01 10.18
CA VAL A 391 0.79 -3.89 10.78
C VAL A 391 -0.45 -3.10 11.19
N ALA A 392 -0.30 -1.89 11.75
CA ALA A 392 -1.44 -1.05 12.12
C ALA A 392 -2.27 -0.65 10.89
N LEU A 393 -1.62 -0.27 9.77
CA LEU A 393 -2.30 0.06 8.52
C LEU A 393 -3.04 -1.15 7.92
N GLN A 394 -2.45 -2.34 8.01
CA GLN A 394 -3.13 -3.57 7.57
C GLN A 394 -4.36 -3.90 8.43
N GLN A 395 -4.27 -3.69 9.75
CA GLN A 395 -5.39 -3.90 10.66
C GLN A 395 -6.55 -2.93 10.39
N THR A 396 -6.25 -1.65 10.13
CA THR A 396 -7.30 -0.67 9.78
C THR A 396 -7.96 -1.01 8.45
N ALA A 397 -7.18 -1.39 7.43
CA ALA A 397 -7.74 -1.82 6.13
C ALA A 397 -8.63 -3.07 6.26
N LEU A 398 -8.23 -4.05 7.09
CA LEU A 398 -9.04 -5.23 7.35
C LEU A 398 -10.33 -4.89 8.12
N ALA A 399 -10.28 -3.95 9.08
CA ALA A 399 -11.46 -3.50 9.80
C ALA A 399 -12.45 -2.77 8.88
N GLU A 400 -11.96 -1.93 7.98
CA GLU A 400 -12.78 -1.25 6.96
C GLU A 400 -13.43 -2.24 6.00
N SER A 401 -12.67 -3.22 5.48
CA SER A 401 -13.22 -4.28 4.62
C SER A 401 -14.34 -5.04 5.33
N LYS A 402 -14.14 -5.45 6.59
CA LYS A 402 -15.17 -6.15 7.36
C LYS A 402 -16.41 -5.29 7.61
N ALA A 403 -16.23 -3.99 7.87
CA ALA A 403 -17.35 -3.07 8.04
C ALA A 403 -18.16 -2.93 6.74
N GLN A 404 -17.49 -2.86 5.58
CA GLN A 404 -18.15 -2.83 4.27
C GLN A 404 -18.91 -4.13 3.99
N ASP A 405 -18.34 -5.29 4.29
CA ASP A 405 -19.00 -6.59 4.11
C ASP A 405 -20.27 -6.69 4.97
N ASN A 406 -20.19 -6.27 6.23
CA ASN A 406 -21.36 -6.24 7.13
C ASN A 406 -22.47 -5.32 6.60
N LEU A 407 -22.10 -4.10 6.16
CA LEU A 407 -23.05 -3.16 5.56
C LEU A 407 -23.67 -3.69 4.28
N MET A 408 -22.90 -4.40 3.45
CA MET A 408 -23.40 -5.03 2.23
C MET A 408 -24.41 -6.13 2.56
N GLN A 409 -24.11 -6.99 3.54
CA GLN A 409 -25.04 -8.01 4.00
C GLN A 409 -26.35 -7.42 4.56
N GLU A 410 -26.26 -6.32 5.31
CA GLU A 410 -27.44 -5.62 5.83
C GLU A 410 -28.27 -5.02 4.68
N ARG A 411 -27.64 -4.39 3.69
CA ARG A 411 -28.33 -3.89 2.48
C ARG A 411 -29.03 -5.00 1.71
N LEU A 412 -28.36 -6.15 1.52
CA LEU A 412 -28.96 -7.30 0.85
C LEU A 412 -30.19 -7.81 1.60
N LYS A 413 -30.13 -7.89 2.94
CA LYS A 413 -31.29 -8.26 3.77
C LYS A 413 -32.45 -7.27 3.63
N LEU A 414 -32.16 -5.97 3.68
CA LEU A 414 -33.18 -4.93 3.51
C LEU A 414 -33.78 -4.95 2.09
N GLN A 415 -32.97 -5.17 1.06
CA GLN A 415 -33.46 -5.32 -0.31
C GLN A 415 -34.36 -6.54 -0.46
N GLU A 416 -33.98 -7.67 0.13
CA GLU A 416 -34.80 -8.88 0.08
C GLU A 416 -36.12 -8.69 0.83
N GLN A 417 -36.12 -8.04 1.99
CA GLN A 417 -37.35 -7.67 2.70
C GLN A 417 -38.23 -6.72 1.88
N ALA A 418 -37.65 -5.70 1.25
CA ALA A 418 -38.38 -4.78 0.39
C ALA A 418 -38.98 -5.49 -0.83
N ARG A 419 -38.24 -6.45 -1.42
CA ARG A 419 -38.70 -7.28 -2.53
C ARG A 419 -39.90 -8.14 -2.12
N GLN A 420 -39.81 -8.84 -0.99
CA GLN A 420 -40.89 -9.67 -0.47
C GLN A 420 -42.15 -8.85 -0.15
N ASN A 421 -42.00 -7.68 0.48
CA ASN A 421 -43.12 -6.77 0.73
C ASN A 421 -43.75 -6.24 -0.56
N LEU A 422 -42.94 -5.94 -1.57
CA LEU A 422 -43.43 -5.50 -2.88
C LEU A 422 -44.19 -6.63 -3.60
N GLU A 423 -43.66 -7.85 -3.59
CA GLU A 423 -44.32 -9.03 -4.15
C GLU A 423 -45.69 -9.27 -3.49
N ALA A 424 -45.76 -9.24 -2.15
CA ALA A 424 -47.01 -9.36 -1.42
C ALA A 424 -48.03 -8.25 -1.78
N ASN A 425 -47.58 -7.00 -1.86
CA ASN A 425 -48.44 -5.87 -2.27
C ASN A 425 -48.94 -6.02 -3.72
N ILE A 426 -48.09 -6.51 -4.63
CA ILE A 426 -48.48 -6.75 -6.03
C ILE A 426 -49.52 -7.87 -6.09
N GLU A 427 -49.34 -8.96 -5.35
CA GLU A 427 -50.32 -10.05 -5.29
C GLU A 427 -51.67 -9.56 -4.75
N GLU A 428 -51.68 -8.79 -3.66
CA GLU A 428 -52.89 -8.21 -3.08
C GLU A 428 -53.61 -7.30 -4.09
N ARG A 429 -52.89 -6.37 -4.73
CA ARG A 429 -53.48 -5.47 -5.74
C ARG A 429 -53.99 -6.21 -6.97
N THR A 430 -53.27 -7.25 -7.40
CA THR A 430 -53.68 -8.05 -8.56
C THR A 430 -54.97 -8.80 -8.24
N PHE A 431 -55.11 -9.34 -7.03
CA PHE A 431 -56.33 -9.99 -6.58
C PHE A 431 -57.52 -9.02 -6.51
N GLU A 432 -57.34 -7.83 -5.90
CA GLU A 432 -58.37 -6.79 -5.87
C GLU A 432 -58.83 -6.39 -7.28
N LEU A 433 -57.89 -6.23 -8.21
CA LEU A 433 -58.19 -5.91 -9.61
C LEU A 433 -58.97 -7.02 -10.30
N GLN A 434 -58.64 -8.29 -10.07
CA GLN A 434 -59.38 -9.42 -10.64
C GLN A 434 -60.82 -9.48 -10.13
N VAL A 435 -61.03 -9.24 -8.83
CA VAL A 435 -62.38 -9.21 -8.23
C VAL A 435 -63.21 -8.09 -8.85
N THR A 436 -62.66 -6.87 -8.90
CA THR A 436 -63.38 -5.70 -9.44
C THR A 436 -63.71 -5.83 -10.93
N LEU A 437 -62.81 -6.41 -11.74
CA LEU A 437 -63.08 -6.69 -13.15
C LEU A 437 -64.25 -7.66 -13.32
N ARG A 438 -64.32 -8.72 -12.52
CA ARG A 438 -65.41 -9.70 -12.60
C ARG A 438 -66.76 -9.09 -12.23
N GLU A 439 -66.81 -8.29 -11.17
CA GLU A 439 -68.05 -7.57 -10.78
C GLU A 439 -68.52 -6.62 -11.90
N LEU A 440 -67.58 -5.92 -12.54
CA LEU A 440 -67.88 -5.03 -13.66
C LEU A 440 -68.44 -5.78 -14.86
N GLU A 441 -67.85 -6.94 -15.21
CA GLU A 441 -68.33 -7.79 -16.30
C GLU A 441 -69.75 -8.32 -16.03
N GLU A 442 -70.04 -8.77 -14.81
CA GLU A 442 -71.37 -9.26 -14.41
C GLU A 442 -72.42 -8.15 -14.52
N LYS A 443 -72.11 -6.93 -14.04
CA LYS A 443 -73.01 -5.78 -14.14
C LYS A 443 -73.26 -5.34 -15.58
N ASN A 444 -72.24 -5.36 -16.43
CA ASN A 444 -72.41 -5.05 -17.85
C ASN A 444 -73.34 -6.06 -18.54
N ARG A 445 -73.23 -7.35 -18.19
CA ARG A 445 -74.08 -8.40 -18.75
C ARG A 445 -75.55 -8.25 -18.38
N GLU A 446 -75.85 -7.85 -17.14
CA GLU A 446 -77.22 -7.56 -16.67
C GLU A 446 -77.85 -6.40 -17.46
N LEU A 447 -77.09 -5.32 -17.68
CA LEU A 447 -77.55 -4.14 -18.42
C LEU A 447 -77.85 -4.46 -19.90
N GLU A 448 -77.07 -5.33 -20.53
CA GLU A 448 -77.32 -5.71 -21.93
C GLU A 448 -78.64 -6.49 -22.11
N GLN A 449 -79.07 -7.26 -21.11
CA GLN A 449 -80.29 -8.07 -21.20
C GLN A 449 -81.57 -7.23 -21.06
N LEU A 450 -81.53 -6.13 -20.31
CA LEU A 450 -82.69 -5.29 -20.03
C LEU A 450 -83.17 -4.42 -21.22
N ASN A 451 -82.47 -4.42 -22.36
CA ASN A 451 -82.70 -3.49 -23.47
C ASN A 451 -83.00 -4.18 -24.83
N MET A 452 -83.83 -5.23 -24.83
CA MET A 452 -84.13 -6.06 -26.02
C MET A 452 -85.56 -5.91 -26.60
N GLU A 453 -86.42 -5.09 -26.00
CA GLU A 453 -87.82 -4.88 -26.43
C GLU A 453 -88.07 -3.46 -26.92
N ASP A 454 -89.00 -3.30 -27.85
CA ASP A 454 -89.50 -2.00 -28.31
C ASP A 454 -90.52 -1.43 -27.30
N ALA A 455 -90.32 -0.19 -26.90
CA ALA A 455 -91.10 0.43 -25.83
C ALA A 455 -92.59 0.58 -26.18
N LEU A 456 -92.92 0.82 -27.45
CA LEU A 456 -94.27 1.14 -27.93
C LEU A 456 -95.11 -0.11 -28.24
N THR A 457 -94.52 -1.08 -28.93
CA THR A 457 -95.22 -2.27 -29.45
C THR A 457 -95.05 -3.50 -28.57
N LYS A 458 -94.08 -3.49 -27.64
CA LYS A 458 -93.64 -4.66 -26.87
C LYS A 458 -93.22 -5.86 -27.73
N THR A 459 -92.93 -5.62 -29.01
CA THR A 459 -92.21 -6.56 -29.88
C THR A 459 -90.72 -6.48 -29.57
N LYS A 460 -89.91 -7.37 -30.13
CA LYS A 460 -88.46 -7.25 -29.99
C LYS A 460 -87.93 -6.03 -30.73
N ASN A 461 -86.86 -5.41 -30.26
CA ASN A 461 -86.27 -4.27 -30.98
C ASN A 461 -85.28 -4.76 -32.05
N ARG A 462 -84.86 -3.85 -32.94
CA ARG A 462 -83.87 -4.15 -33.99
C ARG A 462 -82.58 -4.78 -33.44
N ARG A 463 -82.08 -4.34 -32.28
CA ARG A 463 -80.86 -4.88 -31.65
C ARG A 463 -81.02 -6.36 -31.26
N TYR A 464 -82.20 -6.76 -30.78
CA TYR A 464 -82.52 -8.18 -30.54
C TYR A 464 -82.57 -8.95 -31.86
N PHE A 465 -83.27 -8.41 -32.87
CA PHE A 465 -83.39 -9.05 -34.17
C PHE A 465 -82.03 -9.30 -34.83
N ASP A 466 -81.13 -8.31 -34.88
CA ASP A 466 -79.80 -8.47 -35.47
C ASP A 466 -78.99 -9.57 -34.77
N LYS A 467 -79.05 -9.62 -33.43
CA LYS A 467 -78.43 -10.69 -32.63
C LYS A 467 -79.05 -12.06 -32.93
N LYS A 468 -80.39 -12.13 -33.01
CA LYS A 468 -81.14 -13.37 -33.20
C LYS A 468 -81.01 -13.92 -34.62
N LEU A 469 -81.02 -13.05 -35.64
CA LEU A 469 -80.78 -13.38 -37.04
C LEU A 469 -79.42 -14.06 -37.23
N LEU A 470 -78.36 -13.51 -36.62
CA LEU A 470 -77.02 -14.12 -36.64
C LEU A 470 -77.02 -15.53 -36.05
N MET A 471 -77.75 -15.74 -34.94
CA MET A 471 -77.86 -17.06 -34.31
C MET A 471 -78.64 -18.04 -35.19
N ASP A 472 -79.77 -17.61 -35.75
CA ASP A 472 -80.64 -18.48 -36.54
C ASP A 472 -80.09 -18.75 -37.95
N ILE A 473 -79.26 -17.87 -38.54
CA ILE A 473 -78.46 -18.15 -39.75
C ILE A 473 -77.44 -19.26 -39.48
N ARG A 474 -76.70 -19.17 -38.37
CA ARG A 474 -75.76 -20.24 -37.96
C ARG A 474 -76.48 -21.55 -37.72
N ARG A 475 -77.70 -21.49 -37.18
CA ARG A 475 -78.55 -22.66 -36.94
C ARG A 475 -79.07 -23.27 -38.25
N SER A 476 -79.66 -22.47 -39.12
CA SER A 476 -80.14 -22.87 -40.46
C SER A 476 -79.05 -23.57 -41.26
N ARG A 477 -77.83 -23.01 -41.30
CA ARG A 477 -76.68 -23.64 -41.98
C ARG A 477 -76.29 -24.99 -41.34
N ARG A 478 -76.29 -25.08 -40.01
CA ARG A 478 -75.88 -26.31 -39.31
C ARG A 478 -76.90 -27.42 -39.44
N GLU A 479 -78.18 -27.08 -39.28
CA GLU A 479 -79.29 -28.03 -39.30
C GLU A 479 -79.81 -28.29 -40.73
N GLN A 480 -79.32 -27.54 -41.72
CA GLN A 480 -79.79 -27.59 -43.12
C GLN A 480 -81.31 -27.37 -43.23
N THR A 481 -81.83 -26.46 -42.42
CA THR A 481 -83.25 -26.09 -42.37
C THR A 481 -83.47 -24.68 -42.95
N PRO A 482 -84.59 -24.42 -43.65
CA PRO A 482 -84.85 -23.11 -44.23
C PRO A 482 -85.12 -22.06 -43.14
N LEU A 483 -84.55 -20.88 -43.28
CA LEU A 483 -84.88 -19.70 -42.49
C LEU A 483 -85.68 -18.75 -43.37
N ALA A 484 -86.83 -18.26 -42.89
CA ALA A 484 -87.59 -17.24 -43.60
C ALA A 484 -87.61 -15.92 -42.85
N ILE A 485 -87.59 -14.83 -43.62
CA ILE A 485 -87.80 -13.47 -43.15
C ILE A 485 -88.98 -12.87 -43.92
N ILE A 486 -89.85 -12.20 -43.17
CA ILE A 486 -90.91 -11.38 -43.73
C ILE A 486 -90.63 -9.94 -43.30
N MET A 487 -90.33 -9.06 -44.26
CA MET A 487 -90.30 -7.62 -44.03
C MET A 487 -91.71 -7.07 -44.29
N ILE A 488 -92.25 -6.33 -43.34
CA ILE A 488 -93.63 -5.85 -43.34
C ILE A 488 -93.62 -4.35 -43.12
N ASP A 489 -94.42 -3.62 -43.88
CA ASP A 489 -94.58 -2.17 -43.75
C ASP A 489 -96.05 -1.79 -43.82
N ILE A 490 -96.44 -0.82 -42.99
CA ILE A 490 -97.79 -0.26 -42.98
C ILE A 490 -97.97 0.69 -44.16
N ASP A 491 -98.84 0.31 -45.09
CA ASP A 491 -99.10 1.09 -46.29
C ASP A 491 -99.65 2.48 -45.95
N HIS A 492 -99.13 3.50 -46.60
CA HIS A 492 -99.58 4.89 -46.43
C HIS A 492 -99.55 5.38 -44.97
N PHE A 493 -98.70 4.82 -44.11
CA PHE A 493 -98.61 5.18 -42.70
C PHE A 493 -98.43 6.68 -42.45
N LYS A 494 -97.59 7.34 -43.26
CA LYS A 494 -97.43 8.79 -43.22
C LYS A 494 -98.76 9.55 -43.43
N ALA A 495 -99.63 9.08 -44.33
CA ALA A 495 -100.95 9.69 -44.53
C ALA A 495 -101.85 9.50 -43.30
N VAL A 496 -101.76 8.37 -42.60
CA VAL A 496 -102.48 8.16 -41.32
C VAL A 496 -102.00 9.16 -40.27
N ASN A 497 -100.68 9.34 -40.13
CA ASN A 497 -100.11 10.34 -39.22
C ASN A 497 -100.51 11.76 -39.58
N ASP A 498 -100.40 12.14 -40.85
CA ASP A 498 -100.67 13.50 -41.33
C ASP A 498 -102.17 13.83 -41.23
N THR A 499 -103.06 12.83 -41.31
CA THR A 499 -104.52 13.01 -41.25
C THR A 499 -105.09 12.94 -39.83
N TYR A 500 -104.59 12.02 -39.00
CA TYR A 500 -105.19 11.69 -37.69
C TYR A 500 -104.26 11.98 -36.49
N GLY A 501 -103.00 12.37 -36.75
CA GLY A 501 -102.00 12.67 -35.74
C GLY A 501 -101.19 11.46 -35.27
N HIS A 502 -100.03 11.74 -34.67
CA HIS A 502 -99.05 10.71 -34.27
C HIS A 502 -99.59 9.69 -33.27
N LEU A 503 -100.50 10.07 -32.37
CA LEU A 503 -101.07 9.14 -31.40
C LEU A 503 -101.89 8.02 -32.08
N THR A 504 -102.63 8.38 -33.14
CA THR A 504 -103.36 7.43 -33.97
C THR A 504 -102.42 6.60 -34.84
N GLY A 505 -101.31 7.18 -35.28
CA GLY A 505 -100.20 6.44 -35.87
C GLY A 505 -99.64 5.37 -34.94
N ASP A 506 -99.33 5.73 -33.70
CA ASP A 506 -98.85 4.80 -32.67
C ASP A 506 -99.85 3.67 -32.42
N GLN A 507 -101.14 3.97 -32.34
CA GLN A 507 -102.20 2.96 -32.24
C GLN A 507 -102.26 2.06 -33.48
N THR A 508 -101.97 2.59 -34.66
CA THR A 508 -101.90 1.81 -35.91
C THR A 508 -100.68 0.89 -35.91
N ILE A 509 -99.53 1.35 -35.41
CA ILE A 509 -98.33 0.53 -35.23
C ILE A 509 -98.60 -0.57 -34.19
N GLN A 510 -99.25 -0.26 -33.07
CA GLN A 510 -99.63 -1.24 -32.06
C GLN A 510 -100.60 -2.29 -32.61
N ALA A 511 -101.64 -1.85 -33.34
CA ALA A 511 -102.59 -2.75 -33.98
C ALA A 511 -101.89 -3.67 -35.01
N ALA A 512 -100.99 -3.13 -35.83
CA ALA A 512 -100.19 -3.92 -36.77
C ALA A 512 -99.31 -4.94 -36.03
N ALA A 513 -98.62 -4.52 -34.96
CA ALA A 513 -97.80 -5.41 -34.13
C ALA A 513 -98.62 -6.54 -33.51
N ASP A 514 -99.80 -6.25 -32.98
CA ASP A 514 -100.68 -7.23 -32.35
C ASP A 514 -101.28 -8.18 -33.38
N VAL A 515 -101.67 -7.70 -34.56
CA VAL A 515 -102.08 -8.55 -35.69
C VAL A 515 -100.94 -9.50 -36.06
N ILE A 516 -99.71 -9.00 -36.22
CA ILE A 516 -98.56 -9.86 -36.54
C ILE A 516 -98.38 -10.93 -35.46
N LYS A 517 -98.27 -10.54 -34.17
CA LYS A 517 -98.09 -11.48 -33.05
C LYS A 517 -99.18 -12.55 -33.00
N GLN A 518 -100.44 -12.19 -33.23
CA GLN A 518 -101.56 -13.13 -33.19
C GLN A 518 -101.44 -14.23 -34.24
N HIS A 519 -100.76 -13.96 -35.36
CA HIS A 519 -100.55 -14.92 -36.44
C HIS A 519 -99.25 -15.73 -36.31
N LEU A 520 -98.36 -15.37 -35.37
CA LEU A 520 -97.18 -16.18 -35.03
C LEU A 520 -97.54 -17.18 -33.93
N LYS A 521 -97.67 -18.46 -34.30
CA LYS A 521 -98.17 -19.51 -33.39
C LYS A 521 -97.06 -20.34 -32.76
N ARG A 522 -95.82 -20.30 -33.28
CA ARG A 522 -94.71 -21.10 -32.77
C ARG A 522 -93.84 -20.27 -31.81
N PRO A 523 -93.32 -20.85 -30.72
CA PRO A 523 -92.43 -20.13 -29.80
C PRO A 523 -91.14 -19.58 -30.41
N LEU A 524 -90.75 -20.07 -31.60
CA LEU A 524 -89.55 -19.61 -32.32
C LEU A 524 -89.86 -18.55 -33.38
N ASP A 525 -91.13 -18.31 -33.68
CA ASP A 525 -91.56 -17.28 -34.62
C ASP A 525 -91.52 -15.94 -33.87
N GLU A 526 -90.62 -15.06 -34.27
CA GLU A 526 -90.34 -13.82 -33.55
C GLU A 526 -90.67 -12.62 -34.43
N VAL A 527 -91.32 -11.61 -33.85
CA VAL A 527 -91.52 -10.31 -34.49
C VAL A 527 -90.68 -9.26 -33.79
N ALA A 528 -90.01 -8.46 -34.59
CA ALA A 528 -89.31 -7.27 -34.13
C ALA A 528 -89.79 -6.04 -34.90
N ARG A 529 -89.84 -4.90 -34.21
CA ARG A 529 -89.99 -3.59 -34.85
C ARG A 529 -88.63 -3.21 -35.43
N TYR A 530 -88.54 -3.18 -36.75
CA TYR A 530 -87.29 -2.94 -37.47
C TYR A 530 -86.95 -1.44 -37.51
N GLY A 531 -87.96 -0.58 -37.65
CA GLY A 531 -87.84 0.87 -37.53
C GLY A 531 -89.13 1.59 -37.91
N GLY A 532 -89.56 2.62 -37.17
CA GLY A 532 -90.78 3.36 -37.51
C GLY A 532 -92.03 2.48 -37.60
N GLU A 533 -92.57 2.34 -38.79
CA GLU A 533 -93.72 1.52 -39.19
C GLU A 533 -93.35 0.14 -39.76
N GLU A 534 -92.06 -0.18 -39.81
CA GLU A 534 -91.53 -1.42 -40.37
C GLU A 534 -91.39 -2.50 -39.29
N PHE A 535 -91.87 -3.69 -39.63
CA PHE A 535 -91.74 -4.90 -38.82
C PHE A 535 -90.98 -5.96 -39.60
N VAL A 536 -90.21 -6.75 -38.87
CA VAL A 536 -89.57 -7.93 -39.40
C VAL A 536 -90.01 -9.15 -38.60
N VAL A 537 -90.42 -10.19 -39.32
CA VAL A 537 -90.75 -11.49 -38.74
C VAL A 537 -89.67 -12.47 -39.12
N LEU A 538 -89.10 -13.14 -38.12
CA LEU A 538 -88.12 -14.20 -38.28
C LEU A 538 -88.81 -15.54 -38.04
N LEU A 539 -88.75 -16.43 -39.03
CA LEU A 539 -89.41 -17.74 -39.02
C LEU A 539 -88.36 -18.85 -39.23
N PRO A 540 -87.78 -19.39 -38.15
CA PRO A 540 -86.87 -20.53 -38.24
C PRO A 540 -87.58 -21.79 -38.77
N ASN A 541 -86.85 -22.63 -39.51
CA ASN A 541 -87.34 -23.89 -40.08
C ASN A 541 -88.67 -23.73 -40.87
N THR A 542 -88.76 -22.66 -41.66
CA THR A 542 -89.95 -22.32 -42.43
C THR A 542 -89.58 -22.12 -43.90
N PRO A 543 -90.06 -22.99 -44.81
CA PRO A 543 -89.82 -22.83 -46.24
C PRO A 543 -90.63 -21.65 -46.81
N LEU A 544 -90.29 -21.22 -48.02
CA LEU A 544 -90.89 -20.06 -48.67
C LEU A 544 -92.43 -20.12 -48.73
N THR A 545 -92.99 -21.29 -49.02
CA THR A 545 -94.44 -21.51 -49.09
C THR A 545 -95.14 -21.21 -47.77
N GLY A 546 -94.61 -21.74 -46.65
CA GLY A 546 -95.15 -21.49 -45.32
C GLY A 546 -95.00 -20.03 -44.89
N ALA A 547 -93.88 -19.39 -45.26
CA ALA A 547 -93.67 -17.97 -44.98
C ALA A 547 -94.63 -17.06 -45.76
N LEU A 548 -94.90 -17.40 -47.03
CA LEU A 548 -95.91 -16.71 -47.85
C LEU A 548 -97.32 -16.86 -47.29
N GLU A 549 -97.69 -18.05 -46.81
CA GLU A 549 -98.98 -18.29 -46.17
C GLU A 549 -99.15 -17.42 -44.92
N ILE A 550 -98.14 -17.38 -44.05
CA ILE A 550 -98.16 -16.54 -42.83
C ILE A 550 -98.24 -15.06 -43.19
N ALA A 551 -97.43 -14.60 -44.14
CA ALA A 551 -97.45 -13.21 -44.61
C ALA A 551 -98.84 -12.81 -45.17
N GLU A 552 -99.48 -13.69 -45.95
CA GLU A 552 -100.79 -13.40 -46.54
C GLU A 552 -101.92 -13.45 -45.51
N GLN A 553 -101.81 -14.32 -44.49
CA GLN A 553 -102.72 -14.32 -43.35
C GLN A 553 -102.63 -13.00 -42.56
N ILE A 554 -101.41 -12.55 -42.25
CA ILE A 554 -101.17 -11.28 -41.58
C ILE A 554 -101.75 -10.12 -42.40
N ARG A 555 -101.47 -10.09 -43.71
CA ARG A 555 -101.97 -9.05 -44.63
C ARG A 555 -103.50 -8.99 -44.65
N LYS A 556 -104.17 -10.14 -44.83
CA LYS A 556 -105.64 -10.24 -44.85
C LYS A 556 -106.26 -9.88 -43.49
N ALA A 557 -105.59 -10.21 -42.39
CA ALA A 557 -106.03 -9.86 -41.06
C ALA A 557 -105.92 -8.35 -40.82
N ALA A 558 -104.81 -7.73 -41.22
CA ALA A 558 -104.61 -6.29 -41.14
C ALA A 558 -105.67 -5.52 -41.94
N GLU A 559 -105.93 -5.92 -43.19
CA GLU A 559 -106.97 -5.33 -44.06
C GLU A 559 -108.39 -5.39 -43.46
N LYS A 560 -108.66 -6.39 -42.61
CA LYS A 560 -109.95 -6.57 -41.89
C LYS A 560 -109.96 -5.94 -40.51
N THR A 561 -108.84 -5.43 -40.03
CA THR A 561 -108.72 -4.86 -38.69
C THR A 561 -109.13 -3.40 -38.73
N ASP A 562 -110.19 -3.08 -38.00
CA ASP A 562 -110.68 -1.73 -37.81
C ASP A 562 -110.05 -1.11 -36.57
N ILE A 563 -109.40 0.04 -36.71
CA ILE A 563 -108.88 0.83 -35.58
C ILE A 563 -109.90 1.92 -35.28
N ILE A 564 -110.54 1.84 -34.12
CA ILE A 564 -111.55 2.82 -33.70
C ILE A 564 -110.88 3.88 -32.83
N VAL A 565 -110.76 5.10 -33.34
CA VAL A 565 -110.19 6.24 -32.62
C VAL A 565 -111.17 7.40 -32.61
N ALA A 566 -111.57 7.85 -31.42
CA ALA A 566 -112.50 8.97 -31.23
C ALA A 566 -113.78 8.88 -32.09
N GLY A 567 -114.34 7.66 -32.26
CA GLY A 567 -115.55 7.41 -33.05
C GLY A 567 -115.33 7.30 -34.56
N THR A 568 -114.10 7.43 -35.05
CA THR A 568 -113.73 7.24 -36.47
C THR A 568 -113.10 5.86 -36.67
N THR A 569 -113.57 5.12 -37.67
CA THR A 569 -112.99 3.83 -38.08
C THR A 569 -111.88 4.07 -39.10
N ILE A 570 -110.66 3.70 -38.74
CA ILE A 570 -109.47 3.80 -39.59
C ILE A 570 -109.10 2.38 -40.04
N LYS A 571 -108.95 2.22 -41.35
CA LYS A 571 -108.46 0.98 -41.96
C LYS A 571 -107.03 1.16 -42.39
N PHE A 572 -106.23 0.11 -42.23
CA PHE A 572 -104.85 0.07 -42.69
C PHE A 572 -104.60 -1.21 -43.49
N THR A 573 -103.64 -1.16 -44.40
CA THR A 573 -103.15 -2.35 -45.12
C THR A 573 -101.67 -2.49 -44.89
N LEU A 574 -101.16 -3.70 -45.11
CA LEU A 574 -99.74 -4.01 -45.01
C LEU A 574 -99.24 -4.48 -46.38
N SER A 575 -98.03 -4.07 -46.73
CA SER A 575 -97.26 -4.73 -47.77
C SER A 575 -96.20 -5.61 -47.11
N ALA A 576 -95.95 -6.79 -47.68
CA ALA A 576 -94.94 -7.71 -47.14
C ALA A 576 -94.02 -8.25 -48.24
N GLY A 577 -92.74 -8.33 -47.92
CA GLY A 577 -91.70 -8.97 -48.72
C GLY A 577 -91.16 -10.20 -48.01
N VAL A 578 -91.15 -11.34 -48.70
CA VAL A 578 -90.76 -12.63 -48.12
C VAL A 578 -89.51 -13.17 -48.79
N TYR A 579 -88.55 -13.62 -47.99
CA TYR A 579 -87.41 -14.39 -48.47
C TYR A 579 -87.20 -15.61 -47.58
N SER A 580 -86.93 -16.77 -48.18
CA SER A 580 -86.64 -18.01 -47.46
C SER A 580 -85.59 -18.81 -48.18
N ALA A 581 -84.56 -19.22 -47.45
CA ALA A 581 -83.47 -20.05 -47.96
C ALA A 581 -82.81 -20.82 -46.81
N ILE A 582 -82.08 -21.88 -47.15
CA ILE A 582 -81.11 -22.47 -46.22
C ILE A 582 -79.88 -21.55 -46.25
N ALA A 583 -79.41 -21.11 -45.08
CA ALA A 583 -78.29 -20.18 -45.02
C ALA A 583 -76.97 -20.85 -45.45
N GLU A 584 -76.27 -20.26 -46.42
CA GLU A 584 -74.97 -20.75 -46.92
C GLU A 584 -73.79 -19.94 -46.36
N ASP A 585 -73.92 -18.60 -46.33
CA ASP A 585 -72.90 -17.68 -45.84
C ASP A 585 -73.30 -17.06 -44.49
N ILE A 586 -72.49 -17.30 -43.46
CA ILE A 586 -72.67 -16.72 -42.12
C ILE A 586 -72.16 -15.27 -42.07
N ASN A 587 -71.26 -14.90 -42.99
CA ASN A 587 -70.58 -13.60 -42.98
C ASN A 587 -71.41 -12.49 -43.64
N ASN A 588 -72.52 -12.82 -44.30
CA ASN A 588 -73.46 -11.85 -44.87
C ASN A 588 -74.90 -12.05 -44.38
N PRO A 589 -75.20 -11.77 -43.09
CA PRO A 589 -76.54 -11.92 -42.52
C PRO A 589 -77.58 -11.01 -43.17
N SER A 590 -77.15 -9.82 -43.60
CA SER A 590 -77.97 -8.81 -44.27
C SER A 590 -78.59 -9.31 -45.57
N LEU A 591 -78.03 -10.35 -46.21
CA LEU A 591 -78.59 -10.93 -47.42
C LEU A 591 -80.08 -11.32 -47.26
N PHE A 592 -80.45 -11.91 -46.12
CA PHE A 592 -81.83 -12.34 -45.88
C PHE A 592 -82.78 -11.14 -45.74
N THR A 593 -82.33 -10.07 -45.06
CA THR A 593 -83.12 -8.84 -44.93
C THR A 593 -83.18 -8.07 -46.25
N ASP A 594 -82.09 -8.02 -47.01
CA ASP A 594 -81.99 -7.29 -48.27
C ASP A 594 -82.91 -7.89 -49.35
N TYR A 595 -83.00 -9.22 -49.42
CA TYR A 595 -83.91 -9.89 -50.36
C TYR A 595 -85.38 -9.76 -49.95
N ALA A 596 -85.68 -9.87 -48.65
CA ALA A 596 -87.03 -9.59 -48.15
C ALA A 596 -87.43 -8.13 -48.42
N ASP A 597 -86.52 -7.17 -48.24
CA ASP A 597 -86.75 -5.75 -48.51
C ASP A 597 -86.96 -5.46 -50.00
N LYS A 598 -86.17 -6.09 -50.90
CA LYS A 598 -86.41 -6.01 -52.36
C LYS A 598 -87.80 -6.51 -52.75
N ALA A 599 -88.26 -7.60 -52.13
CA ALA A 599 -89.61 -8.10 -52.35
C ALA A 599 -90.67 -7.13 -51.80
N LEU A 600 -90.44 -6.54 -50.62
CA LEU A 600 -91.35 -5.55 -50.03
C LEU A 600 -91.45 -4.29 -50.89
N TYR A 601 -90.33 -3.81 -51.41
CA TYR A 601 -90.27 -2.69 -52.33
C TYR A 601 -91.12 -2.96 -53.59
N HIS A 602 -90.99 -4.16 -54.17
CA HIS A 602 -91.80 -4.57 -55.30
C HIS A 602 -93.30 -4.68 -54.95
N ALA A 603 -93.64 -5.16 -53.76
CA ALA A 603 -95.01 -5.18 -53.24
C ALA A 603 -95.62 -3.76 -53.18
N LYS A 604 -94.84 -2.80 -52.66
CA LYS A 604 -95.24 -1.39 -52.59
C LYS A 604 -95.45 -0.77 -53.98
N GLN A 605 -94.53 -1.02 -54.92
CA GLN A 605 -94.63 -0.49 -56.30
C GLN A 605 -95.78 -1.08 -57.10
N SER A 606 -96.09 -2.36 -56.89
CA SER A 606 -97.10 -3.06 -57.68
C SER A 606 -98.54 -2.68 -57.31
N GLY A 607 -98.74 -1.78 -56.33
CA GLY A 607 -100.04 -1.29 -55.89
C GLY A 607 -100.36 -1.54 -54.42
N ARG A 608 -99.36 -1.88 -53.59
CA ARG A 608 -99.49 -2.10 -52.14
C ARG A 608 -100.47 -3.21 -51.76
N ASN A 609 -100.73 -3.37 -50.45
CA ASN A 609 -101.63 -4.37 -49.87
C ASN A 609 -101.44 -5.76 -50.48
N ARG A 610 -100.19 -6.24 -50.51
CA ARG A 610 -99.83 -7.53 -51.10
C ARG A 610 -98.58 -8.13 -50.51
N VAL A 611 -98.44 -9.42 -50.72
CA VAL A 611 -97.23 -10.18 -50.39
C VAL A 611 -96.47 -10.50 -51.68
N VAL A 612 -95.17 -10.23 -51.69
CA VAL A 612 -94.26 -10.64 -52.77
C VAL A 612 -93.13 -11.46 -52.17
N SER A 613 -92.65 -12.48 -52.89
CA SER A 613 -91.44 -13.21 -52.51
C SER A 613 -90.25 -12.83 -53.39
N TYR A 614 -89.04 -13.05 -52.86
CA TYR A 614 -87.81 -13.05 -53.64
C TYR A 614 -87.36 -14.49 -53.92
N PRO A 615 -86.92 -14.86 -55.14
CA PRO A 615 -86.73 -14.01 -56.33
C PRO A 615 -88.04 -13.44 -56.89
N LEU A 616 -87.97 -12.23 -57.44
CA LEU A 616 -89.15 -11.52 -57.95
C LEU A 616 -89.79 -12.31 -59.12
N PRO A 617 -91.13 -12.36 -59.21
CA PRO A 617 -91.81 -12.95 -60.36
C PRO A 617 -91.48 -12.15 -61.64
N ASN A 618 -91.21 -12.86 -62.74
CA ASN A 618 -90.92 -12.28 -64.07
C ASN A 618 -92.09 -11.48 -64.65
#